data_AF-A0AAE2MJJ6-F1
#
_entry.id   AF-A0AAE2MJJ6-F1
#
_cell.length_a   1.000
_cell.length_b   1.000
_cell.length_c   1.000
_cell.angle_alpha   90.00
_cell.angle_beta   90.00
_cell.angle_gamma   90.00
#
_symmetry.space_group_name_H-M   'P 1'
#
loop_
_entity.id
_entity.type
_entity.pdbx_description
1 polymer ?
#
loop_
_entity_poly.entity_id
_entity_poly.type
_entity_poly.pdbx_seq_one_letter_code
_entity_poly.pdbx_strand_id
1 'polypeptide(L)'
;MPRKRRKSKVQPDDLIAWEMIFQAGSDYFGDAKDAGIEVDEYGRADDATVAEAWQRLGAEYMETWTDKHSEPWALREFGQPAVRRRRR
;
A
#
# COMPACT_ATOMS: atom_id res chain seq x y z
N MET A 1 2.20 8.09 31.93
CA MET A 1 2.95 9.10 31.14
C MET A 1 2.42 9.10 29.72
N PRO A 2 2.00 10.24 29.14
CA PRO A 2 1.47 10.26 27.79
C PRO A 2 2.64 10.36 26.80
N ARG A 3 2.92 9.29 26.04
CA ARG A 3 3.85 9.37 24.93
C ARG A 3 3.19 10.18 23.81
N LYS A 4 3.57 11.45 23.67
CA LYS A 4 3.38 12.22 22.43
C LYS A 4 4.12 11.46 21.33
N ARG A 5 3.44 10.54 20.65
CA ARG A 5 3.94 9.97 19.41
C ARG A 5 4.09 11.13 18.45
N ARG A 6 5.34 11.41 18.06
CA ARG A 6 5.65 12.33 16.96
C ARG A 6 4.77 11.89 15.80
N LYS A 7 3.95 12.80 15.27
CA LYS A 7 3.45 12.71 13.91
C LYS A 7 4.69 12.75 13.02
N SER A 8 5.29 11.58 12.80
CA SER A 8 6.13 11.37 11.63
C SER A 8 5.26 11.81 10.47
N LYS A 9 5.78 12.74 9.69
CA LYS A 9 5.11 13.33 8.55
C LYS A 9 4.93 12.20 7.55
N VAL A 10 3.87 11.41 7.70
CA VAL A 10 3.57 10.25 6.86
C VAL A 10 3.48 10.79 5.46
N GLN A 11 4.35 10.30 4.59
CA GLN A 11 4.33 10.71 3.20
C GLN A 11 3.25 9.89 2.50
N PRO A 12 2.51 10.46 1.54
CA PRO A 12 1.54 9.70 0.74
C PRO A 12 2.19 8.57 -0.09
N ASP A 13 3.53 8.55 -0.18
CA ASP A 13 4.37 7.50 -0.76
C ASP A 13 4.86 6.46 0.27
N ASP A 14 4.40 6.49 1.53
CA ASP A 14 4.79 5.47 2.52
C ASP A 14 4.23 4.11 2.11
N LEU A 15 5.13 3.21 1.69
CA LEU A 15 4.80 1.83 1.36
C LEU A 15 4.01 1.14 2.49
N ILE A 16 4.31 1.49 3.74
CA ILE A 16 3.63 0.97 4.94
C ILE A 16 2.13 1.33 4.93
N ALA A 17 1.78 2.56 4.51
CA ALA A 17 0.38 2.98 4.44
C ALA A 17 -0.40 2.23 3.35
N TRP A 18 0.28 1.85 2.27
CA TRP A 18 -0.30 1.08 1.17
C TRP A 18 -0.25 -0.44 1.39
N GLU A 19 0.56 -0.93 2.34
CA GLU A 19 0.80 -2.35 2.56
C GLU A 19 -0.50 -3.13 2.83
N MET A 20 -1.33 -2.61 3.73
CA MET A 20 -2.61 -3.21 4.10
C MET A 20 -3.61 -3.21 2.95
N ILE A 21 -3.63 -2.12 2.17
CA ILE A 21 -4.47 -2.01 0.97
C ILE A 21 -4.00 -3.01 -0.09
N PHE A 22 -2.69 -3.15 -0.32
CA PHE A 22 -2.17 -4.12 -1.29
C PHE A 22 -2.39 -5.57 -0.86
N GLN A 23 -2.28 -5.86 0.44
CA GLN A 23 -2.46 -7.19 0.98
C GLN A 23 -3.95 -7.60 1.02
N ALA A 24 -4.82 -6.74 1.55
CA ALA A 24 -6.20 -7.10 1.90
C ALA A 24 -7.29 -6.31 1.14
N GLY A 25 -6.93 -5.29 0.36
CA GLY A 25 -7.86 -4.43 -0.38
C GLY A 25 -8.56 -3.36 0.46
N SER A 26 -8.25 -3.27 1.75
CA SER A 26 -8.80 -2.26 2.67
C SER A 26 -7.75 -1.82 3.68
N ASP A 27 -7.80 -0.55 4.04
CA ASP A 27 -7.08 0.03 5.16
C ASP A 27 -7.83 -0.28 6.47
N TYR A 28 -7.41 -1.35 7.14
CA TYR A 28 -7.98 -1.75 8.43
C TYR A 28 -7.49 -0.88 9.60
N PHE A 29 -6.36 -0.19 9.44
CA PHE A 29 -5.67 0.49 10.54
C PHE A 29 -5.83 2.02 10.49
N GLY A 30 -6.40 2.56 9.41
CA GLY A 30 -6.51 4.00 9.21
C GLY A 30 -5.19 4.65 8.79
N ASP A 31 -4.17 3.83 8.48
CA ASP A 31 -2.84 4.30 8.10
C ASP A 31 -2.88 5.01 6.74
N ALA A 32 -3.75 4.56 5.83
CA ALA A 32 -3.93 5.20 4.55
C ALA A 32 -4.57 6.59 4.71
N LYS A 33 -5.58 6.69 5.58
CA LYS A 33 -6.20 7.97 5.92
C LYS A 33 -5.24 8.94 6.62
N ASP A 34 -4.36 8.44 7.50
CA ASP A 34 -3.33 9.27 8.17
C ASP A 34 -2.23 9.71 7.18
N ALA A 35 -1.95 8.90 6.15
CA ALA A 35 -1.06 9.24 5.03
C ALA A 35 -1.66 10.26 4.03
N GLY A 36 -2.95 10.60 4.17
CA GLY A 36 -3.65 11.51 3.27
C GLY A 36 -4.20 10.84 2.00
N ILE A 37 -4.35 9.51 2.01
CA ILE A 37 -5.00 8.76 0.95
C ILE A 37 -6.52 8.84 1.16
N GLU A 38 -7.24 9.19 0.10
CA GLU A 38 -8.71 9.16 0.13
C GLU A 38 -9.19 7.71 0.11
N VAL A 39 -9.84 7.31 1.21
CA VAL A 39 -10.49 6.01 1.38
C VAL A 39 -11.97 6.24 1.69
N ASP A 40 -12.82 5.31 1.25
CA ASP A 40 -14.25 5.34 1.50
C ASP A 40 -14.60 5.06 2.98
N GLU A 41 -15.91 5.03 3.29
CA GLU A 41 -16.42 4.73 4.64
C GLU A 41 -16.05 3.32 5.13
N TYR A 42 -15.70 2.41 4.21
CA TYR A 42 -15.26 1.04 4.48
C TYR A 42 -13.73 0.89 4.48
N GLY A 43 -12.98 1.99 4.37
CA GLY A 43 -11.52 1.98 4.33
C GLY A 43 -10.95 1.45 3.00
N ARG A 44 -11.73 1.44 1.92
CA ARG A 44 -11.26 1.10 0.58
C ARG A 44 -10.81 2.35 -0.15
N ALA A 45 -9.57 2.34 -0.63
CA ALA A 45 -9.11 3.35 -1.58
C ALA A 45 -9.75 3.08 -2.96
N ASP A 46 -9.89 4.13 -3.75
CA ASP A 46 -10.39 4.03 -5.12
C ASP A 46 -9.47 3.14 -5.99
N ASP A 47 -10.05 2.23 -6.78
CA ASP A 47 -9.30 1.25 -7.57
C ASP A 47 -8.29 1.90 -8.52
N ALA A 48 -8.57 3.07 -9.09
CA ALA A 48 -7.62 3.76 -9.95
C ALA A 48 -6.43 4.30 -9.14
N THR A 49 -6.70 4.79 -7.93
CA THR A 49 -5.64 5.27 -7.02
C THR A 49 -4.77 4.11 -6.53
N VAL A 50 -5.38 2.98 -6.18
CA VAL A 50 -4.66 1.76 -5.80
C VAL A 50 -3.83 1.24 -6.98
N ALA A 51 -4.38 1.23 -8.19
CA ALA A 51 -3.64 0.83 -9.38
C ALA A 51 -2.42 1.72 -9.65
N GLU A 52 -2.55 3.04 -9.54
CA GLU A 52 -1.42 3.96 -9.67
C GLU A 52 -0.36 3.74 -8.58
N ALA A 53 -0.77 3.59 -7.32
CA ALA A 53 0.13 3.30 -6.22
C ALA A 53 0.82 1.94 -6.41
N TRP A 54 0.09 0.92 -6.87
CA TRP A 54 0.63 -0.42 -7.15
C TRP A 54 1.67 -0.40 -8.28
N GLN A 55 1.46 0.41 -9.31
CA GLN A 55 2.46 0.59 -10.38
C GLN A 55 3.74 1.28 -9.89
N ARG A 56 3.65 2.17 -8.88
CA ARG A 56 4.80 2.91 -8.34
C ARG A 56 5.53 2.16 -7.23
N LEU A 57 4.79 1.64 -6.26
CA LEU A 57 5.28 1.04 -5.02
C LEU A 57 5.17 -0.48 -5.00
N GLY A 58 4.32 -1.09 -5.84
CA GLY A 58 4.10 -2.54 -5.84
C GLY A 58 5.35 -3.36 -6.18
N ALA A 59 6.28 -2.80 -6.96
CA ALA A 59 7.58 -3.43 -7.19
C ALA A 59 8.43 -3.49 -5.90
N GLU A 60 8.47 -2.39 -5.15
CA GLU A 60 9.18 -2.32 -3.87
C GLU A 60 8.50 -3.20 -2.81
N TYR A 61 7.16 -3.18 -2.77
CA TYR A 61 6.36 -4.10 -1.96
C TYR A 61 6.77 -5.55 -2.23
N MET A 62 6.77 -5.99 -3.48
CA MET A 62 7.14 -7.36 -3.85
C MET A 62 8.61 -7.71 -3.54
N GLU A 63 9.53 -6.73 -3.50
CA GLU A 63 10.91 -6.96 -3.05
C GLU A 63 10.99 -7.16 -1.53
N THR A 64 10.18 -6.43 -0.76
CA THR A 64 10.09 -6.57 0.71
C THR A 64 9.19 -7.72 1.16
N TRP A 65 8.25 -8.14 0.31
CA TRP A 65 7.22 -9.10 0.62
C TRP A 65 7.82 -10.52 0.62
N THR A 66 8.13 -11.00 1.82
CA THR A 66 8.69 -12.33 2.06
C THR A 66 7.64 -13.41 2.25
N ASP A 67 6.37 -13.05 2.43
CA ASP A 67 5.31 -13.98 2.80
C ASP A 67 4.73 -14.72 1.59
N LYS A 68 5.40 -15.80 1.17
CA LYS A 68 4.98 -16.58 -0.02
C LYS A 68 3.67 -17.36 0.15
N HIS A 69 3.01 -17.29 1.31
CA HIS A 69 1.87 -18.14 1.62
C HIS A 69 0.52 -17.59 1.17
N SER A 70 0.42 -16.31 0.81
CA SER A 70 -0.86 -15.72 0.38
C SER A 70 -0.66 -14.60 -0.63
N GLU A 71 -1.07 -14.81 -1.88
CA GLU A 71 -0.99 -13.76 -2.91
C GLU A 71 -1.72 -12.48 -2.45
N PRO A 72 -1.05 -11.31 -2.57
CA PRO A 72 -1.65 -10.05 -2.17
C PRO A 72 -2.87 -9.75 -3.04
N TRP A 73 -3.91 -9.17 -2.43
CA TRP A 73 -5.12 -8.79 -3.15
C TRP A 73 -4.82 -7.92 -4.37
N ALA A 74 -3.92 -6.95 -4.26
CA ALA A 74 -3.53 -6.08 -5.37
C ALA A 74 -2.85 -6.83 -6.52
N LEU A 75 -2.10 -7.91 -6.24
CA LEU A 75 -1.53 -8.75 -7.28
C LEU A 75 -2.61 -9.55 -8.01
N ARG A 76 -3.64 -9.99 -7.30
CA ARG A 76 -4.78 -10.71 -7.89
C ARG A 76 -5.69 -9.78 -8.70
N GLU A 77 -5.96 -8.58 -8.20
CA GLU A 77 -6.90 -7.64 -8.81
C GLU A 77 -6.28 -6.86 -9.96
N PHE A 78 -5.09 -6.27 -9.75
CA PHE A 78 -4.41 -5.43 -10.75
C PHE A 78 -3.33 -6.17 -11.53
N GLY A 79 -3.00 -7.39 -11.14
CA GLY A 79 -1.94 -8.17 -11.77
C GLY A 79 -0.54 -7.74 -11.31
N GLN A 80 0.46 -8.13 -12.10
CA GLN A 80 1.86 -7.90 -11.78
C GLN A 80 2.19 -6.39 -11.79
N PRO A 81 2.78 -5.83 -10.71
CA PRO A 81 3.19 -4.43 -10.68
C PRO A 81 4.23 -4.16 -11.77
N ALA A 82 4.42 -2.89 -12.16
CA ALA A 82 5.44 -2.51 -13.13
C ALA A 82 6.80 -3.05 -12.69
N VAL A 83 7.19 -4.18 -13.26
CA VAL A 83 8.50 -4.77 -13.01
C VAL A 83 9.47 -3.69 -13.45
N ARG A 84 10.24 -3.13 -12.51
CA ARG A 84 11.44 -2.35 -12.85
C ARG A 84 12.26 -3.28 -13.71
N ARG A 85 12.13 -3.16 -15.03
CA ARG A 85 12.92 -3.90 -16.01
C ARG A 85 14.36 -3.54 -15.66
N ARG A 86 15.02 -4.41 -14.88
CA ARG A 86 16.47 -4.42 -14.79
C ARG A 86 16.93 -4.69 -16.21
N ARG A 87 17.17 -3.62 -16.96
CA ARG A 87 17.97 -3.65 -18.17
C ARG A 87 19.33 -4.15 -17.70
N ARG A 88 19.60 -5.40 -18.05
CA ARG A 88 20.88 -6.07 -17.86
C ARG A 88 21.88 -5.55 -18.90
#